data_AF-A0A5A7U8P8-F1
#
_entry.id   AF-A0A5A7U8P8-F1
#
_cell.length_a   1.000
_cell.length_b   1.000
_cell.length_c   1.000
_cell.angle_alpha   90.00
_cell.angle_beta   90.00
_cell.angle_gamma   90.00
#
_symmetry.space_group_name_H-M   'P 1'
#
loop_
_entity.id
_entity.type
_entity.pdbx_description
1 polymer ?
#
loop_
_entity_poly.entity_id
_entity_poly.type
_entity_poly.pdbx_seq_one_letter_code
_entity_poly.pdbx_strand_id
1 'polypeptide(L)'
;MHFGWAKDLTIICLLIYLAKLGLLRFCFEVHIGHVGHEIRTCTGEKSGFRSATHIWRKGSVQDVVFFPKCYHLYDRAVKPRVGHDEKHDIPRIPAILELCIQAGVDLEKYPTKRRTKPVYNIEGRIVDFESVKEMNEVKTGLSTRSSDNFVKSDFGIELEGTSKSSFLRKLSNTLDQQYEVDTEVRQLSIQTLDSWLEMVSGAKKIMEKYMVQTCGYCPEVQVGPKGHKVRMCRASKHQSRNGLHAWQEAMIDDLVGPNYVWHVRDLEAPPLDNKLKRYYGKVPAVVELCVQAGAPIPDQYRSMMRLDVVCPDSDEVDLVA
;
A
#
# COMPACT_ATOMS: atom_id res chain seq x y z
N MET A 1 -2.35 16.72 11.83
CA MET A 1 -1.64 16.36 10.58
C MET A 1 -2.68 16.10 9.51
N HIS A 2 -2.82 16.98 8.51
CA HIS A 2 -3.54 16.60 7.29
C HIS A 2 -2.72 15.52 6.61
N PHE A 3 -3.29 14.34 6.39
CA PHE A 3 -2.64 13.24 5.70
C PHE A 3 -2.38 13.66 4.24
N GLY A 4 -1.17 14.17 3.96
CA GLY A 4 -0.72 14.55 2.60
C GLY A 4 -0.86 13.40 1.59
N TRP A 5 -0.97 12.16 2.08
CA TRP A 5 -0.89 10.95 1.28
C TRP A 5 -2.18 10.66 0.49
N ALA A 6 -3.30 11.27 0.91
CA ALA A 6 -4.50 11.29 0.09
C ALA A 6 -4.30 12.13 -1.19
N LYS A 7 -3.51 13.21 -1.12
CA LYS A 7 -3.08 13.98 -2.29
C LYS A 7 -2.07 13.18 -3.12
N ASP A 8 -1.19 12.42 -2.46
CA ASP A 8 -0.23 11.56 -3.15
C ASP A 8 -0.92 10.45 -3.97
N LEU A 9 -2.03 9.87 -3.49
CA LEU A 9 -2.82 8.90 -4.28
C LEU A 9 -3.43 9.53 -5.55
N THR A 10 -3.94 10.76 -5.47
CA THR A 10 -4.39 11.51 -6.67
C THR A 10 -3.24 11.80 -7.64
N ILE A 11 -2.05 12.10 -7.12
CA ILE A 11 -0.86 12.37 -7.94
C ILE A 11 -0.35 11.07 -8.59
N ILE A 12 -0.32 9.96 -7.86
CA ILE A 12 -0.03 8.64 -8.42
C ILE A 12 -1.04 8.28 -9.53
N CYS A 13 -2.33 8.58 -9.36
CA CYS A 13 -3.32 8.41 -10.44
C CYS A 13 -2.96 9.21 -11.70
N LEU A 14 -2.46 10.44 -11.53
CA LEU A 14 -2.06 11.30 -12.64
C LEU A 14 -0.80 10.77 -13.33
N LEU A 15 0.21 10.38 -12.56
CA LEU A 15 1.44 9.77 -13.08
C LEU A 15 1.15 8.45 -13.80
N ILE A 16 0.23 7.63 -13.29
CA ILE A 16 -0.21 6.38 -13.95
C ILE A 16 -0.95 6.64 -15.27
N TYR A 17 -1.76 7.70 -15.33
CA TYR A 17 -2.42 8.11 -16.56
C TYR A 17 -1.39 8.49 -17.63
N LEU A 18 -0.30 9.15 -17.23
CA LEU A 18 0.77 9.61 -18.12
C LEU A 18 1.74 8.48 -18.50
N ALA A 19 2.08 7.58 -17.58
CA ALA A 19 3.11 6.56 -17.74
C ALA A 19 2.68 5.27 -18.49
N LYS A 20 1.51 5.25 -19.15
CA LYS A 20 0.96 4.10 -19.93
C LYS A 20 1.30 2.71 -19.32
N LEU A 21 0.78 2.41 -18.13
CA LEU A 21 1.09 1.15 -17.44
C LEU A 21 0.57 -0.13 -18.14
N GLY A 22 1.41 -1.17 -18.15
CA GLY A 22 1.06 -2.55 -18.48
C GLY A 22 0.98 -3.46 -17.24
N LEU A 23 -0.11 -4.20 -17.09
CA LEU A 23 -0.39 -5.23 -16.07
C LEU A 23 -0.57 -6.59 -16.69
N LEU A 24 -0.32 -7.66 -15.97
CA LEU A 24 -0.76 -8.98 -16.41
C LEU A 24 -2.26 -9.24 -16.14
N ARG A 25 -2.92 -10.01 -17.03
CA ARG A 25 -4.28 -10.55 -16.81
C ARG A 25 -4.38 -11.71 -15.80
N PHE A 26 -3.29 -12.44 -15.53
CA PHE A 26 -3.30 -13.74 -14.86
C PHE A 26 -2.42 -13.84 -13.59
N CYS A 27 -1.64 -12.81 -13.27
CA CYS A 27 -0.72 -12.75 -12.12
C CYS A 27 -0.57 -11.27 -11.69
N PHE A 28 0.07 -11.04 -10.55
CA PHE A 28 0.20 -9.71 -9.92
C PHE A 28 1.45 -8.92 -10.38
N GLU A 29 2.15 -9.39 -11.41
CA GLU A 29 3.33 -8.69 -11.94
C GLU A 29 2.91 -7.40 -12.67
N VAL A 30 3.63 -6.33 -12.36
CA VAL A 30 3.42 -4.96 -12.87
C VAL A 30 4.64 -4.56 -13.67
N HIS A 31 4.41 -3.83 -14.76
CA HIS A 31 5.46 -3.21 -15.54
C HIS A 31 5.15 -1.72 -15.75
N ILE A 32 6.16 -0.89 -15.53
CA ILE A 32 6.11 0.55 -15.79
C ILE A 32 6.81 0.77 -17.12
N GLY A 33 6.05 1.12 -18.16
CA GLY A 33 6.59 1.34 -19.50
C GLY A 33 5.58 1.06 -20.62
N HIS A 34 5.91 1.53 -21.82
CA HIS A 34 5.04 1.48 -23.00
C HIS A 34 4.78 0.06 -23.50
N VAL A 35 5.78 -0.80 -23.43
CA VAL A 35 5.76 -2.17 -23.95
C VAL A 35 6.22 -3.10 -22.85
N GLY A 36 5.35 -4.04 -22.46
CA GLY A 36 5.65 -4.98 -21.38
C GLY A 36 6.84 -5.88 -21.70
N HIS A 37 7.59 -6.26 -20.67
CA HIS A 37 8.80 -7.05 -20.81
C HIS A 37 8.56 -8.50 -21.26
N GLU A 38 9.62 -9.14 -21.77
CA GLU A 38 9.61 -10.54 -22.23
C GLU A 38 10.13 -11.53 -21.17
N ILE A 39 10.51 -11.04 -19.99
CA ILE A 39 10.98 -11.87 -18.87
C ILE A 39 9.93 -12.92 -18.47
N ARG A 40 10.35 -14.19 -18.45
CA ARG A 40 9.49 -15.36 -18.24
C ARG A 40 9.32 -15.69 -16.76
N THR A 41 8.60 -14.84 -16.04
CA THR A 41 8.33 -14.96 -14.58
C THR A 41 6.87 -15.19 -14.21
N CYS A 42 5.99 -15.36 -15.21
CA CYS A 42 4.57 -15.53 -14.96
C CYS A 42 4.27 -16.80 -14.16
N THR A 43 3.72 -16.62 -12.97
CA THR A 43 3.18 -17.71 -12.12
C THR A 43 1.66 -17.82 -12.21
N GLY A 44 1.06 -17.04 -13.11
CA GLY A 44 -0.38 -16.96 -13.28
C GLY A 44 -1.01 -18.22 -13.86
N GLU A 45 -2.34 -18.25 -13.86
CA GLU A 45 -3.09 -19.37 -14.43
C GLU A 45 -2.69 -19.62 -15.90
N LYS A 46 -2.53 -20.90 -16.26
CA LYS A 46 -2.11 -21.33 -17.60
C LYS A 46 -0.74 -20.77 -18.05
N SER A 47 0.13 -20.35 -17.12
CA SER A 47 1.49 -19.90 -17.41
C SER A 47 2.33 -20.98 -18.12
N GLY A 48 2.15 -22.25 -17.74
CA GLY A 48 2.85 -23.39 -18.37
C GLY A 48 2.61 -23.49 -19.88
N PHE A 49 1.38 -23.25 -20.34
CA PHE A 49 1.05 -23.24 -21.79
C PHE A 49 1.66 -22.07 -22.56
N ARG A 50 2.11 -21.04 -21.84
CA ARG A 50 2.69 -19.81 -22.41
C ARG A 50 4.18 -19.70 -22.14
N SER A 51 4.83 -20.78 -21.71
CA SER A 51 6.26 -20.77 -21.33
C SER A 51 6.60 -19.66 -20.31
N ALA A 52 5.71 -19.45 -19.33
CA ALA A 52 5.81 -18.41 -18.32
C ALA A 52 5.89 -16.96 -18.86
N THR A 53 5.44 -16.70 -20.09
CA THR A 53 5.34 -15.34 -20.63
C THR A 53 4.11 -14.59 -20.12
N HIS A 54 4.20 -13.27 -20.25
CA HIS A 54 3.17 -12.33 -19.82
C HIS A 54 2.28 -11.86 -20.99
N ILE A 55 1.01 -11.60 -20.69
CA ILE A 55 -0.05 -10.98 -21.51
C ILE A 55 -0.50 -9.70 -20.79
N TRP A 56 -0.04 -8.57 -21.29
CA TRP A 56 -0.20 -7.26 -20.66
C TRP A 56 -1.57 -6.60 -20.96
N ARG A 57 -2.09 -5.79 -20.03
CA ARG A 57 -3.35 -5.01 -20.05
C ARG A 57 -3.11 -3.66 -19.37
N LYS A 58 -4.00 -2.68 -19.49
CA LYS A 58 -3.77 -1.37 -18.84
C LYS A 58 -3.78 -1.44 -17.31
N GLY A 59 -2.86 -0.74 -16.66
CA GLY A 59 -2.72 -0.65 -15.20
C GLY A 59 -3.60 0.32 -14.43
N SER A 60 -3.82 0.02 -13.14
CA SER A 60 -4.50 0.88 -12.18
C SER A 60 -3.59 1.27 -11.01
N VAL A 61 -4.05 2.22 -10.21
CA VAL A 61 -3.30 2.76 -9.06
C VAL A 61 -3.09 1.73 -7.97
N GLN A 62 -4.08 0.87 -7.78
CA GLN A 62 -4.05 -0.19 -6.79
C GLN A 62 -2.98 -1.25 -7.10
N ASP A 63 -2.52 -1.33 -8.36
CA ASP A 63 -1.46 -2.25 -8.75
C ASP A 63 -0.06 -1.69 -8.44
N VAL A 64 0.08 -0.37 -8.41
CA VAL A 64 1.33 0.34 -8.05
C VAL A 64 1.47 0.46 -6.54
N VAL A 65 0.38 0.80 -5.85
CA VAL A 65 0.34 0.94 -4.39
C VAL A 65 -0.80 0.12 -3.81
N PHE A 66 -0.45 -0.80 -2.91
CA PHE A 66 -1.40 -1.61 -2.17
C PHE A 66 -1.12 -1.53 -0.68
N PHE A 67 -1.98 -0.83 0.07
CA PHE A 67 -1.93 -0.85 1.53
C PHE A 67 -2.82 -1.98 2.08
N PRO A 68 -2.25 -3.00 2.77
CA PRO A 68 -3.04 -4.02 3.44
C PRO A 68 -3.99 -3.41 4.45
N LYS A 69 -5.18 -4.01 4.61
CA LYS A 69 -6.18 -3.55 5.57
C LYS A 69 -6.12 -4.38 6.84
N CYS A 70 -6.31 -3.74 7.99
CA CYS A 70 -6.47 -4.38 9.29
C CYS A 70 -7.77 -3.96 9.97
N TYR A 71 -8.13 -4.59 11.09
CA TYR A 71 -9.24 -4.12 11.90
C TYR A 71 -8.84 -2.95 12.78
N HIS A 72 -9.70 -1.94 12.83
CA HIS A 72 -9.54 -0.81 13.73
C HIS A 72 -9.77 -1.23 15.20
N LEU A 73 -8.89 -0.80 16.11
CA LEU A 73 -9.01 -1.08 17.55
C LEU A 73 -9.35 0.20 18.33
N TYR A 74 -10.64 0.42 18.59
CA TYR A 74 -11.10 1.54 19.44
C TYR A 74 -10.44 1.53 20.83
N ASP A 75 -10.33 0.36 21.45
CA ASP A 75 -9.69 0.20 22.75
C ASP A 75 -8.76 -0.99 22.78
N ARG A 76 -7.51 -0.78 22.34
CA ARG A 76 -6.49 -1.83 22.30
C ARG A 76 -6.09 -2.36 23.67
N ALA A 77 -6.37 -1.63 24.75
CA ALA A 77 -6.02 -2.08 26.10
C ALA A 77 -7.04 -3.12 26.56
N VAL A 78 -8.33 -2.75 26.62
CA VAL A 78 -9.40 -3.63 27.11
C VAL A 78 -9.73 -4.72 26.09
N LYS A 79 -9.73 -4.37 24.79
CA LYS A 79 -10.08 -5.27 23.69
C LYS A 79 -8.94 -5.31 22.65
N PRO A 80 -7.84 -6.02 22.96
CA PRO A 80 -6.61 -5.99 22.15
C PRO A 80 -6.70 -6.73 20.81
N ARG A 81 -7.85 -7.35 20.49
CA ARG A 81 -8.03 -8.16 19.28
C ARG A 81 -9.50 -8.30 18.92
N VAL A 82 -9.79 -8.39 17.63
CA VAL A 82 -11.14 -8.62 17.08
C VAL A 82 -11.43 -10.12 17.01
N GLY A 83 -12.57 -10.54 17.54
CA GLY A 83 -13.13 -11.89 17.44
C GLY A 83 -13.78 -12.18 16.08
N HIS A 84 -14.04 -13.45 15.78
CA HIS A 84 -14.63 -13.83 14.50
C HIS A 84 -16.09 -13.36 14.33
N ASP A 85 -16.86 -13.34 15.41
CA ASP A 85 -18.30 -13.08 15.35
C ASP A 85 -18.59 -11.59 15.14
N GLU A 86 -17.78 -10.73 15.76
CA GLU A 86 -17.84 -9.27 15.66
C GLU A 86 -17.15 -8.69 14.41
N LYS A 87 -16.61 -9.54 13.53
CA LYS A 87 -15.78 -9.09 12.39
C LYS A 87 -16.51 -8.15 11.42
N HIS A 88 -17.84 -8.17 11.42
CA HIS A 88 -18.66 -7.31 10.55
C HIS A 88 -19.01 -5.98 11.20
N ASP A 89 -18.89 -5.89 12.52
CA ASP A 89 -19.19 -4.69 13.31
C ASP A 89 -17.97 -3.77 13.40
N ILE A 90 -16.76 -4.34 13.24
CA ILE A 90 -15.50 -3.61 13.33
C ILE A 90 -15.02 -3.21 11.91
N PRO A 91 -14.79 -1.92 11.64
CA PRO A 91 -14.34 -1.48 10.34
C PRO A 91 -12.92 -1.98 10.05
N ARG A 92 -12.67 -2.28 8.76
CA ARG A 92 -11.32 -2.53 8.24
C ARG A 92 -10.77 -1.27 7.56
N ILE A 93 -9.61 -0.82 8.00
CA ILE A 93 -8.92 0.37 7.47
C ILE A 93 -7.49 0.02 7.03
N PRO A 94 -6.83 0.81 6.17
CA PRO A 94 -5.43 0.61 5.83
C PRO A 94 -4.56 0.48 7.09
N ALA A 95 -3.70 -0.53 7.15
CA ALA A 95 -2.88 -0.80 8.32
C ALA A 95 -1.96 0.36 8.67
N ILE A 96 -1.42 1.05 7.66
CA ILE A 96 -0.63 2.27 7.88
C ILE A 96 -1.45 3.39 8.54
N LEU A 97 -2.75 3.49 8.21
CA LEU A 97 -3.65 4.46 8.85
C LEU A 97 -3.93 4.08 10.30
N GLU A 98 -4.22 2.81 10.57
CA GLU A 98 -4.38 2.32 11.95
C GLU A 98 -3.11 2.53 12.76
N LEU A 99 -1.94 2.31 12.18
CA LEU A 99 -0.65 2.56 12.85
C LEU A 99 -0.52 4.03 13.26
N CYS A 100 -0.82 4.97 12.36
CA CYS A 100 -0.85 6.39 12.68
C CYS A 100 -1.89 6.73 13.77
N ILE A 101 -3.07 6.13 13.73
CA ILE A 101 -4.09 6.32 14.77
C ILE A 101 -3.59 5.82 16.12
N GLN A 102 -2.99 4.64 16.17
CA GLN A 102 -2.43 4.08 17.40
C GLN A 102 -1.22 4.87 17.94
N ALA A 103 -0.52 5.58 17.06
CA ALA A 103 0.57 6.50 17.36
C ALA A 103 0.13 7.90 17.86
N GLY A 104 -1.17 8.19 17.83
CA GLY A 104 -1.73 9.43 18.37
C GLY A 104 -2.34 10.38 17.34
N VAL A 105 -2.48 9.95 16.08
CA VAL A 105 -3.32 10.70 15.14
C VAL A 105 -4.78 10.47 15.48
N ASP A 106 -5.53 11.56 15.67
CA ASP A 106 -6.96 11.49 15.94
C ASP A 106 -7.75 11.75 14.65
N LEU A 107 -8.67 10.83 14.37
CA LEU A 107 -9.58 10.89 13.24
C LEU A 107 -10.99 10.69 13.74
N GLU A 108 -11.87 11.66 13.51
CA GLU A 108 -13.26 11.63 13.97
C GLU A 108 -14.02 10.38 13.48
N LYS A 109 -13.74 9.95 12.24
CA LYS A 109 -14.33 8.74 11.64
C LYS A 109 -13.86 7.43 12.29
N TYR A 110 -12.67 7.42 12.90
CA TYR A 110 -12.03 6.24 13.47
C TYR A 110 -11.48 6.58 14.87
N PRO A 111 -12.38 6.83 15.84
CA PRO A 111 -11.98 7.27 17.16
C PRO A 111 -11.22 6.17 17.90
N THR A 112 -10.28 6.55 18.75
CA THR A 112 -9.59 5.59 19.62
C THR A 112 -9.54 6.13 21.02
N LYS A 113 -9.84 5.28 22.00
CA LYS A 113 -9.80 5.64 23.42
C LYS A 113 -8.37 5.99 23.83
N ARG A 114 -8.15 7.26 24.11
CA ARG A 114 -6.92 7.79 24.73
C ARG A 114 -7.09 7.80 26.23
N ARG A 115 -6.01 7.54 26.96
CA ARG A 115 -6.02 7.49 28.41
C ARG A 115 -4.98 8.41 28.97
N THR A 116 -5.34 9.12 30.03
CA THR A 116 -4.39 9.94 30.80
C THR A 116 -3.86 9.19 32.01
N LYS A 117 -4.53 8.11 32.41
CA LYS A 117 -4.18 7.24 33.53
C LYS A 117 -3.87 5.82 33.07
N PRO A 118 -3.01 5.10 33.82
CA PRO A 118 -2.69 3.72 33.51
C PRO A 118 -3.92 2.82 33.66
N VAL A 119 -3.94 1.76 32.85
CA VAL A 119 -4.90 0.64 32.96
C VAL A 119 -4.23 -0.47 33.75
N TYR A 120 -4.96 -1.07 34.68
CA TYR A 120 -4.42 -2.11 35.56
C TYR A 120 -4.87 -3.50 35.12
N ASN A 121 -3.95 -4.46 35.19
CA ASN A 121 -4.28 -5.87 35.03
C ASN A 121 -4.37 -6.50 36.42
N ILE A 122 -5.59 -6.77 36.88
CA ILE A 122 -5.87 -7.36 38.19
C ILE A 122 -6.42 -8.77 37.91
N GLU A 123 -5.66 -9.80 38.28
CA GLU A 123 -6.05 -11.21 38.10
C GLU A 123 -6.45 -11.57 36.66
N GLY A 124 -5.80 -10.98 35.65
CA GLY A 124 -6.09 -11.23 34.23
C GLY A 124 -7.26 -10.42 33.68
N ARG A 125 -7.93 -9.61 34.51
CA ARG A 125 -8.96 -8.66 34.08
C ARG A 125 -8.36 -7.27 33.94
N ILE A 126 -8.66 -6.64 32.82
CA ILE A 126 -8.22 -5.29 32.52
C ILE A 126 -9.24 -4.32 33.14
N VAL A 127 -8.80 -3.60 34.16
CA VAL A 127 -9.63 -2.64 34.89
C VAL A 127 -9.22 -1.23 34.48
N ASP A 128 -10.19 -0.51 33.92
CA ASP A 128 -10.05 0.87 33.49
C ASP A 128 -10.89 1.79 34.40
N PHE A 129 -10.19 2.53 35.27
CA PHE A 129 -10.82 3.44 36.22
C PHE A 129 -11.27 4.78 35.59
N GLU A 130 -10.85 5.09 34.35
CA GLU A 130 -11.34 6.28 33.63
C GLU A 130 -12.75 6.07 33.06
N SER A 131 -13.06 4.85 32.57
CA SER A 131 -14.41 4.53 32.04
C SER A 131 -15.55 4.70 33.06
N VAL A 132 -15.25 4.63 34.36
CA VAL A 132 -16.27 4.77 35.41
C VAL A 132 -16.78 6.20 35.51
N LYS A 133 -15.98 7.21 35.12
CA LYS A 133 -16.42 8.62 35.12
C LYS A 133 -17.35 8.94 33.95
N GLU A 134 -17.01 8.50 32.74
CA GLU A 134 -17.84 8.73 31.55
C GLU A 134 -19.24 8.09 31.68
N MET A 135 -19.33 6.88 32.22
CA MET A 135 -20.63 6.22 32.47
C MET A 135 -21.50 6.95 33.52
N ASN A 136 -20.90 7.66 34.47
CA ASN A 136 -21.63 8.42 35.48
C ASN A 136 -22.14 9.76 34.93
N GLU A 137 -21.41 10.37 33.99
CA GLU A 137 -21.85 11.60 33.30
C GLU A 137 -22.94 11.31 32.26
N VAL A 138 -22.86 10.20 31.53
CA VAL A 138 -23.88 9.80 30.52
C VAL A 138 -25.23 9.44 31.18
N LYS A 139 -25.24 8.94 32.43
CA LYS A 139 -26.48 8.63 33.17
C LYS A 139 -27.29 9.86 33.56
N THR A 140 -26.72 11.06 33.56
CA THR A 140 -27.42 12.30 33.91
C THR A 140 -28.05 13.00 32.69
N GLY A 141 -27.86 12.48 31.46
CA GLY A 141 -28.26 13.17 30.22
C GLY A 141 -29.18 12.41 29.27
N LEU A 142 -29.86 11.33 29.69
CA LEU A 142 -30.71 10.55 28.78
C LEU A 142 -32.11 11.16 28.60
N SER A 143 -32.28 11.95 27.54
CA SER A 143 -33.59 12.14 26.88
C SER A 143 -33.46 11.79 25.39
N THR A 144 -34.03 10.63 25.05
CA THR A 144 -34.62 10.21 23.78
C THR A 144 -34.27 10.99 22.50
N ARG A 145 -33.61 10.32 21.54
CA ARG A 145 -34.24 9.99 20.25
C ARG A 145 -33.45 8.94 19.46
N SER A 146 -34.09 7.80 19.26
CA SER A 146 -33.81 6.84 18.19
C SER A 146 -33.97 7.53 16.83
N SER A 147 -32.99 7.37 15.93
CA SER A 147 -33.15 7.54 14.49
C SER A 147 -32.06 6.73 13.79
N ASP A 148 -32.47 5.60 13.22
CA ASP A 148 -31.72 4.82 12.25
C ASP A 148 -31.23 5.71 11.10
N ASN A 149 -29.98 5.51 10.67
CA ASN A 149 -29.53 5.72 9.30
C ASN A 149 -28.20 4.98 9.09
N PHE A 150 -28.30 3.72 8.69
CA PHE A 150 -27.18 2.88 8.28
C PHE A 150 -26.68 3.34 6.90
N VAL A 151 -25.80 4.34 6.87
CA VAL A 151 -25.13 4.75 5.63
C VAL A 151 -24.03 3.74 5.33
N LYS A 152 -24.35 2.83 4.40
CA LYS A 152 -23.40 1.94 3.74
C LYS A 152 -22.45 2.80 2.90
N SER A 153 -21.37 3.30 3.51
CA SER A 153 -20.31 4.00 2.76
C SER A 153 -19.31 2.98 2.25
N ASP A 154 -19.50 2.59 1.00
CA ASP A 154 -18.40 2.14 0.15
C ASP A 154 -17.34 3.24 0.22
N PHE A 155 -16.08 2.89 0.45
CA PHE A 155 -14.96 3.83 0.28
C PHE A 155 -14.70 3.98 -1.23
N GLY A 156 -15.73 4.39 -1.97
CA GLY A 156 -15.59 5.04 -3.25
C GLY A 156 -14.93 6.37 -2.95
N ILE A 157 -13.68 6.51 -3.38
CA ILE A 157 -13.00 7.80 -3.40
C ILE A 157 -13.76 8.64 -4.44
N GLU A 158 -14.81 9.34 -4.01
CA GLU A 158 -15.41 10.41 -4.81
C GLU A 158 -14.38 11.53 -4.88
N LEU A 159 -13.69 11.50 -6.02
CA LEU A 159 -12.62 12.38 -6.38
C LEU A 159 -13.23 13.70 -6.86
N GLU A 160 -12.98 14.80 -6.16
CA GLU A 160 -13.40 16.14 -6.61
C GLU A 160 -12.91 16.38 -8.05
N GLY A 161 -13.86 16.41 -8.98
CA GLY A 161 -13.66 16.40 -10.44
C GLY A 161 -13.14 17.70 -11.03
N THR A 162 -12.82 18.70 -10.22
CA THR A 162 -12.51 20.04 -10.70
C THR A 162 -11.05 20.18 -11.17
N SER A 163 -10.11 19.50 -10.51
CA SER A 163 -8.66 19.63 -10.81
C SER A 163 -8.17 18.68 -11.92
N LYS A 164 -8.84 17.54 -12.13
CA LYS A 164 -8.52 16.61 -13.23
C LYS A 164 -8.94 17.16 -14.60
N SER A 165 -10.07 17.86 -14.67
CA SER A 165 -10.60 18.34 -15.95
C SER A 165 -9.76 19.47 -16.54
N SER A 166 -9.17 20.34 -15.71
CA SER A 166 -8.29 21.42 -16.16
C SER A 166 -6.94 20.91 -16.68
N PHE A 167 -6.39 19.86 -16.08
CA PHE A 167 -5.11 19.26 -16.47
C PHE A 167 -5.22 18.43 -17.76
N LEU A 168 -6.26 17.58 -17.85
CA LEU A 168 -6.53 16.78 -19.04
C LEU A 168 -6.90 17.64 -20.26
N ARG A 169 -7.51 18.81 -20.04
CA ARG A 169 -7.82 19.78 -21.12
C ARG A 169 -6.58 20.53 -21.61
N LYS A 170 -5.52 20.65 -20.80
CA LYS A 170 -4.24 21.28 -21.16
C LYS A 170 -3.35 20.40 -22.04
N LEU A 171 -3.43 19.08 -21.95
CA LEU A 171 -2.62 18.15 -22.76
C LEU A 171 -2.95 18.16 -24.28
N SER A 172 -3.93 18.95 -24.73
CA SER A 172 -4.51 18.86 -26.06
C SER A 172 -3.84 19.74 -27.13
N ASN A 173 -2.90 20.64 -26.84
CA ASN A 173 -2.42 21.59 -27.87
C ASN A 173 -0.90 21.88 -27.87
N THR A 174 -0.22 21.65 -29.00
CA THR A 174 1.08 22.25 -29.43
C THR A 174 2.35 22.02 -28.58
N LEU A 175 3.49 21.90 -29.28
CA LEU A 175 4.83 21.53 -28.80
C LEU A 175 5.38 22.35 -27.61
N ASP A 176 5.02 23.62 -27.46
CA ASP A 176 5.43 24.44 -26.31
C ASP A 176 4.69 24.06 -25.00
N GLN A 177 3.48 23.48 -25.09
CA GLN A 177 2.76 22.97 -23.90
C GLN A 177 3.33 21.64 -23.42
N GLN A 178 4.02 20.88 -24.29
CA GLN A 178 4.64 19.62 -23.93
C GLN A 178 5.76 19.82 -22.89
N TYR A 179 6.58 20.86 -23.07
CA TYR A 179 7.69 21.18 -22.15
C TYR A 179 7.22 21.67 -20.77
N GLU A 180 6.15 22.48 -20.72
CA GLU A 180 5.54 22.89 -19.46
C GLU A 180 4.92 21.70 -18.72
N VAL A 181 4.22 20.82 -19.46
CA VAL A 181 3.63 19.59 -18.91
C VAL A 181 4.72 18.65 -18.39
N ASP A 182 5.81 18.42 -19.14
CA ASP A 182 6.92 17.56 -18.73
C ASP A 182 7.63 18.10 -17.48
N THR A 183 7.77 19.42 -17.37
CA THR A 183 8.34 20.07 -16.18
C THR A 183 7.42 19.92 -14.96
N GLU A 184 6.11 20.08 -15.13
CA GLU A 184 5.13 19.89 -14.06
C GLU A 184 5.05 18.43 -13.62
N VAL A 185 5.08 17.48 -14.56
CA VAL A 185 5.12 16.04 -14.29
C VAL A 185 6.38 15.65 -13.53
N ARG A 186 7.52 16.21 -13.92
CA ARG A 186 8.79 16.02 -13.21
C ARG A 186 8.75 16.57 -11.79
N GLN A 187 8.19 17.76 -11.58
CA GLN A 187 8.06 18.33 -10.25
C GLN A 187 7.13 17.49 -9.36
N LEU A 188 6.03 17.00 -9.92
CA LEU A 188 5.08 16.11 -9.24
C LEU A 188 5.70 14.75 -8.91
N SER A 189 6.53 14.19 -9.80
CA SER A 189 7.20 12.91 -9.57
C SER A 189 8.23 13.01 -8.44
N ILE A 190 8.98 14.12 -8.36
CA ILE A 190 9.88 14.42 -7.24
C ILE A 190 9.10 14.49 -5.92
N GLN A 191 8.03 15.30 -5.87
CA GLN A 191 7.21 15.45 -4.67
C GLN A 191 6.60 14.12 -4.22
N THR A 192 6.10 13.32 -5.16
CA THR A 192 5.50 12.00 -4.87
C THR A 192 6.54 11.04 -4.30
N LEU A 193 7.74 11.03 -4.88
CA LEU A 193 8.83 10.17 -4.44
C LEU A 193 9.31 10.56 -3.03
N ASP A 194 9.47 11.85 -2.77
CA ASP A 194 9.87 12.37 -1.45
C ASP A 194 8.80 12.04 -0.40
N SER A 195 7.52 12.29 -0.69
CA SER A 195 6.40 11.91 0.20
C SER A 195 6.36 10.42 0.48
N TRP A 196 6.58 9.58 -0.54
CA TRP A 196 6.62 8.12 -0.39
C TRP A 196 7.77 7.69 0.54
N LEU A 197 8.97 8.23 0.34
CA LEU A 197 10.13 7.95 1.18
C LEU A 197 9.93 8.41 2.62
N GLU A 198 9.37 9.61 2.80
CA GLU A 198 9.04 10.16 4.12
C GLU A 198 8.02 9.26 4.83
N MET A 199 6.94 8.87 4.13
CA MET A 199 5.94 7.93 4.62
C MET A 199 6.57 6.63 5.13
N VAL A 200 7.39 5.98 4.31
CA VAL A 200 7.98 4.67 4.63
C VAL A 200 8.94 4.82 5.82
N SER A 201 9.73 5.88 5.85
CA SER A 201 10.65 6.17 6.96
C SER A 201 9.91 6.47 8.27
N GLY A 202 8.83 7.24 8.21
CA GLY A 202 7.97 7.57 9.35
C GLY A 202 7.26 6.35 9.89
N ALA A 203 6.67 5.53 9.01
CA ALA A 203 6.05 4.26 9.38
C ALA A 203 7.05 3.33 10.07
N LYS A 204 8.28 3.19 9.53
CA LYS A 204 9.34 2.41 10.16
C LYS A 204 9.65 2.88 11.58
N LYS A 205 9.78 4.18 11.81
CA LYS A 205 10.00 4.76 13.16
C LYS A 205 8.82 4.50 14.11
N ILE A 206 7.58 4.54 13.61
CA ILE A 206 6.41 4.25 14.44
C ILE A 206 6.38 2.75 14.81
N MET A 207 6.76 1.86 13.88
CA MET A 207 6.84 0.41 14.13
C MET A 207 7.85 0.03 15.22
N GLU A 208 8.88 0.85 15.49
CA GLU A 208 9.82 0.63 16.61
C GLU A 208 9.12 0.71 17.98
N LYS A 209 8.01 1.46 18.08
CA LYS A 209 7.25 1.65 19.33
C LYS A 209 5.92 0.91 19.35
N TYR A 210 5.29 0.73 18.19
CA TYR A 210 3.97 0.13 18.06
C TYR A 210 4.06 -1.16 17.25
N MET A 211 3.70 -2.26 17.90
CA MET A 211 3.75 -3.57 17.26
C MET A 211 2.74 -3.65 16.11
N VAL A 212 3.20 -4.24 15.01
CA VAL A 212 2.38 -4.66 13.88
C VAL A 212 2.59 -6.16 13.68
N GLN A 213 1.51 -6.87 13.41
CA GLN A 213 1.50 -8.32 13.23
C GLN A 213 1.14 -8.64 11.79
N THR A 214 1.87 -9.57 11.17
CA THR A 214 1.56 -10.12 9.85
C THR A 214 1.32 -11.63 9.98
N CYS A 215 0.53 -12.21 9.08
CA CYS A 215 0.36 -13.65 9.02
C CYS A 215 1.46 -14.28 8.18
N GLY A 216 2.21 -15.26 8.71
CA GLY A 216 3.30 -15.92 7.97
C GLY A 216 2.89 -16.75 6.75
N TYR A 217 1.60 -16.81 6.40
CA TYR A 217 1.10 -17.59 5.28
C TYR A 217 0.20 -16.80 4.31
N CYS A 218 -0.33 -15.65 4.70
CA CYS A 218 -1.21 -14.83 3.87
C CYS A 218 -0.94 -13.35 4.11
N PRO A 219 -1.29 -12.45 3.18
CA PRO A 219 -1.00 -11.02 3.28
C PRO A 219 -1.91 -10.27 4.29
N GLU A 220 -2.35 -10.94 5.36
CA GLU A 220 -3.19 -10.33 6.38
C GLU A 220 -2.31 -9.69 7.45
N VAL A 221 -2.65 -8.45 7.82
CA VAL A 221 -1.90 -7.64 8.78
C VAL A 221 -2.86 -7.12 9.85
N GLN A 222 -2.37 -7.01 11.08
CA GLN A 222 -3.06 -6.38 12.19
C GLN A 222 -2.11 -5.46 12.96
N VAL A 223 -2.49 -4.20 13.10
CA VAL A 223 -1.78 -3.27 13.99
C VAL A 223 -2.22 -3.51 15.44
N GLY A 224 -1.27 -3.49 16.36
CA GLY A 224 -1.48 -3.70 17.78
C GLY A 224 -0.66 -4.89 18.32
N PRO A 225 -0.68 -5.07 19.66
CA PRO A 225 0.15 -6.07 20.32
C PRO A 225 -0.26 -7.52 20.01
N LYS A 226 -1.47 -7.74 19.47
CA LYS A 226 -2.01 -9.05 19.15
C LYS A 226 -2.74 -9.00 17.82
N GLY A 227 -2.55 -10.04 17.02
CA GLY A 227 -3.35 -10.27 15.84
C GLY A 227 -4.80 -10.64 16.17
N HIS A 228 -5.70 -10.44 15.21
CA HIS A 228 -7.11 -10.76 15.37
C HIS A 228 -7.37 -12.28 15.42
N LYS A 229 -8.53 -12.67 15.96
CA LYS A 229 -9.02 -14.06 16.03
C LYS A 229 -10.01 -14.43 14.93
N VAL A 230 -10.20 -13.54 13.95
CA VAL A 230 -11.04 -13.82 12.78
C VAL A 230 -10.51 -15.02 12.00
N ARG A 231 -11.36 -16.05 11.85
CA ARG A 231 -11.09 -17.25 11.04
C ARG A 231 -11.27 -16.97 9.55
N MET A 232 -10.34 -16.25 8.94
CA MET A 232 -10.39 -15.92 7.50
C MET A 232 -9.09 -16.20 6.74
N CYS A 233 -8.12 -16.87 7.37
CA CYS A 233 -6.92 -17.31 6.69
C CYS A 233 -7.29 -18.35 5.62
N ARG A 234 -6.95 -18.07 4.37
CA ARG A 234 -7.18 -18.95 3.20
C ARG A 234 -5.90 -19.60 2.67
N ALA A 235 -4.78 -19.41 3.36
CA ALA A 235 -3.49 -19.94 2.92
C ALA A 235 -3.44 -21.48 2.98
N SER A 236 -2.34 -22.05 2.50
CA SER A 236 -2.11 -23.49 2.59
C SER A 236 -2.24 -23.99 4.03
N LYS A 237 -2.84 -25.17 4.17
CA LYS A 237 -3.08 -25.84 5.46
C LYS A 237 -3.97 -25.05 6.45
N HIS A 238 -4.71 -24.02 6.02
CA HIS A 238 -5.58 -23.26 6.93
C HIS A 238 -6.68 -24.10 7.62
N GLN A 239 -7.14 -25.17 6.98
CA GLN A 239 -8.13 -26.11 7.55
C GLN A 239 -7.64 -26.72 8.87
N SER A 240 -6.36 -27.11 8.93
CA SER A 240 -5.73 -27.63 10.15
C SER A 240 -5.65 -26.60 11.30
N ARG A 241 -5.72 -25.31 10.97
CA ARG A 241 -5.73 -24.18 11.92
C ARG A 241 -7.12 -23.60 12.12
N ASN A 242 -8.17 -24.26 11.63
CA ASN A 242 -9.55 -23.76 11.68
C ASN A 242 -9.68 -22.31 11.13
N GLY A 243 -8.98 -22.02 10.04
CA GLY A 243 -8.97 -20.69 9.40
C GLY A 243 -8.25 -19.60 10.19
N LEU A 244 -7.55 -19.92 11.29
CA LEU A 244 -6.78 -18.95 12.06
C LEU A 244 -5.45 -18.58 11.38
N HIS A 245 -5.00 -17.37 11.69
CA HIS A 245 -3.72 -16.81 11.25
C HIS A 245 -2.59 -17.25 12.18
N ALA A 246 -1.39 -17.41 11.60
CA ALA A 246 -0.16 -17.60 12.35
C ALA A 246 0.57 -16.26 12.38
N TRP A 247 0.37 -15.53 13.47
CA TRP A 247 0.88 -14.17 13.62
C TRP A 247 2.37 -14.17 13.94
N GLN A 248 3.10 -13.26 13.30
CA GLN A 248 4.48 -12.90 13.57
C GLN A 248 4.64 -11.38 13.50
N GLU A 249 5.77 -10.86 13.95
CA GLU A 249 6.08 -9.44 13.83
C GLU A 249 6.23 -9.05 12.34
N ALA A 250 5.58 -7.94 11.96
CA ALA A 250 5.57 -7.44 10.60
C ALA A 250 6.81 -6.61 10.30
N MET A 251 7.31 -6.70 9.06
CA MET A 251 8.30 -5.76 8.52
C MET A 251 7.60 -4.60 7.80
N ILE A 252 8.37 -3.57 7.43
CA ILE A 252 7.84 -2.40 6.72
C ILE A 252 7.15 -2.80 5.39
N ASP A 253 7.69 -3.80 4.70
CA ASP A 253 7.12 -4.32 3.45
C ASP A 253 5.78 -5.03 3.66
N ASP A 254 5.54 -5.64 4.83
CA ASP A 254 4.22 -6.18 5.18
C ASP A 254 3.19 -5.07 5.41
N LEU A 255 3.61 -3.91 5.93
CA LEU A 255 2.72 -2.79 6.23
C LEU A 255 2.37 -1.96 4.98
N VAL A 256 3.35 -1.73 4.11
CA VAL A 256 3.24 -0.86 2.94
C VAL A 256 2.91 -1.66 1.67
N GLY A 257 3.23 -2.96 1.63
CA GLY A 257 2.94 -3.84 0.50
C GLY A 257 3.50 -3.38 -0.84
N PRO A 258 4.76 -2.94 -0.96
CA PRO A 258 5.28 -2.44 -2.22
C PRO A 258 5.33 -3.55 -3.27
N ASN A 259 4.81 -3.26 -4.47
CA ASN A 259 4.98 -4.15 -5.62
C ASN A 259 6.33 -3.88 -6.28
N TYR A 260 7.16 -4.90 -6.48
CA TYR A 260 8.50 -4.73 -7.07
C TYR A 260 8.48 -5.02 -8.57
N VAL A 261 8.91 -4.04 -9.35
CA VAL A 261 8.93 -4.08 -10.82
C VAL A 261 10.37 -4.10 -11.33
N TRP A 262 10.57 -4.58 -12.56
CA TRP A 262 11.87 -4.50 -13.22
C TRP A 262 12.18 -3.05 -13.60
N HIS A 263 13.40 -2.61 -13.30
CA HIS A 263 13.86 -1.28 -13.69
C HIS A 263 14.11 -1.22 -15.20
N VAL A 264 13.56 -0.20 -15.86
CA VAL A 264 13.75 0.06 -17.29
C VAL A 264 14.66 1.27 -17.46
N ARG A 265 15.82 1.11 -18.10
CA ARG A 265 16.79 2.22 -18.23
C ARG A 265 16.34 3.28 -19.24
N ASP A 266 15.72 2.83 -20.31
CA ASP A 266 15.25 3.65 -21.42
C ASP A 266 13.90 3.09 -21.89
N LEU A 267 12.87 3.94 -21.92
CA LEU A 267 11.51 3.57 -22.34
C LEU A 267 11.38 3.41 -23.85
N GLU A 268 12.30 3.98 -24.63
CA GLU A 268 12.35 3.87 -26.09
C GLU A 268 13.20 2.68 -26.55
N ALA A 269 13.97 2.09 -25.63
CA ALA A 269 14.72 0.88 -25.91
C ALA A 269 13.79 -0.35 -26.08
N PRO A 270 14.28 -1.42 -26.72
CA PRO A 270 13.54 -2.66 -26.83
C PRO A 270 13.10 -3.20 -25.45
N PRO A 271 12.00 -3.96 -25.38
CA PRO A 271 11.54 -4.58 -24.14
C PRO A 271 12.62 -5.47 -23.50
N LEU A 272 12.60 -5.54 -22.16
CA LEU A 272 13.56 -6.35 -21.40
C LEU A 272 13.51 -7.83 -21.82
N ASP A 273 14.64 -8.37 -22.30
CA ASP A 273 14.77 -9.76 -22.73
C ASP A 273 14.93 -10.70 -21.53
N ASN A 274 14.26 -11.85 -21.57
CA ASN A 274 14.45 -12.90 -20.60
C ASN A 274 15.90 -13.40 -20.47
N LYS A 275 16.70 -13.41 -21.55
CA LYS A 275 18.11 -13.82 -21.53
C LYS A 275 18.97 -12.92 -20.63
N LEU A 276 18.63 -11.64 -20.58
CA LEU A 276 19.34 -10.59 -19.84
C LEU A 276 18.81 -10.39 -18.42
N LYS A 277 17.83 -11.18 -17.99
CA LYS A 277 17.20 -11.10 -16.67
C LYS A 277 18.18 -10.99 -15.51
N ARG A 278 19.33 -11.68 -15.60
CA ARG A 278 20.39 -11.66 -14.56
C ARG A 278 21.13 -10.33 -14.44
N TYR A 279 20.94 -9.38 -15.35
CA TYR A 279 21.56 -8.04 -15.33
C TYR A 279 20.58 -6.96 -14.86
N TYR A 280 19.29 -7.24 -14.90
CA TYR A 280 18.26 -6.27 -14.53
C TYR A 280 18.05 -6.20 -13.01
N GLY A 281 17.77 -4.98 -12.54
CA GLY A 281 17.39 -4.69 -11.17
C GLY A 281 15.88 -4.70 -10.96
N LYS A 282 15.45 -4.75 -9.70
CA LYS A 282 14.06 -4.59 -9.29
C LYS A 282 13.91 -3.51 -8.24
N VAL A 283 12.81 -2.79 -8.27
CA VAL A 283 12.57 -1.64 -7.39
C VAL A 283 11.06 -1.48 -7.14
N PRO A 284 10.62 -0.83 -6.04
CA PRO A 284 9.19 -0.59 -5.83
C PRO A 284 8.55 0.17 -7.01
N ALA A 285 7.33 -0.22 -7.39
CA ALA A 285 6.60 0.31 -8.53
C ALA A 285 6.42 1.84 -8.46
N VAL A 286 6.20 2.38 -7.26
CA VAL A 286 6.11 3.83 -7.03
C VAL A 286 7.41 4.54 -7.38
N VAL A 287 8.53 3.94 -6.99
CA VAL A 287 9.86 4.52 -7.23
C VAL A 287 10.17 4.47 -8.72
N GLU A 288 9.95 3.32 -9.37
CA GLU A 288 10.10 3.20 -10.83
C GLU A 288 9.22 4.22 -11.56
N LEU A 289 7.94 4.32 -11.19
CA LEU A 289 7.00 5.28 -11.79
C LEU A 289 7.49 6.72 -11.67
N CYS A 290 7.98 7.14 -10.50
CA CYS A 290 8.46 8.50 -10.31
C CYS A 290 9.76 8.75 -11.09
N VAL A 291 10.67 7.78 -11.12
CA VAL A 291 11.93 7.88 -11.86
C VAL A 291 11.68 7.94 -13.37
N GLN A 292 10.78 7.11 -13.90
CA GLN A 292 10.36 7.19 -15.31
C GLN A 292 9.69 8.54 -15.65
N ALA A 293 9.07 9.18 -14.66
CA ALA A 293 8.50 10.53 -14.77
C ALA A 293 9.54 11.65 -14.49
N GLY A 294 10.84 11.35 -14.48
CA GLY A 294 11.92 12.35 -14.39
C GLY A 294 12.41 12.69 -12.99
N ALA A 295 11.94 11.98 -11.95
CA ALA A 295 12.49 12.13 -10.60
C ALA A 295 13.93 11.58 -10.53
N PRO A 296 14.82 12.19 -9.74
CA PRO A 296 16.16 11.66 -9.54
C PRO A 296 16.10 10.32 -8.80
N ILE A 297 16.98 9.40 -9.16
CA ILE A 297 17.07 8.08 -8.54
C ILE A 297 17.59 8.23 -7.10
N PRO A 298 16.85 7.78 -6.07
CA PRO A 298 17.32 7.82 -4.69
C PRO A 298 18.48 6.84 -4.46
N ASP A 299 19.47 7.25 -3.66
CA ASP A 299 20.69 6.46 -3.42
C ASP A 299 20.40 5.07 -2.85
N GLN A 300 19.41 4.95 -1.96
CA GLN A 300 19.00 3.68 -1.37
C GLN A 300 18.48 2.64 -2.38
N TYR A 301 18.10 3.07 -3.60
CA TYR A 301 17.58 2.19 -4.65
C TYR A 301 18.55 2.00 -5.82
N ARG A 302 19.68 2.72 -5.87
CA ARG A 302 20.66 2.61 -6.98
C ARG A 302 21.17 1.18 -7.17
N SER A 303 21.51 0.50 -6.08
CA SER A 303 21.97 -0.90 -6.12
C SER A 303 20.85 -1.87 -6.50
N MET A 304 19.62 -1.63 -6.02
CA MET A 304 18.45 -2.43 -6.37
C MET A 304 18.10 -2.34 -7.86
N MET A 305 18.26 -1.15 -8.45
CA MET A 305 18.11 -0.89 -9.89
C MET A 305 19.29 -1.41 -10.73
N ARG A 306 20.40 -1.81 -10.10
CA ARG A 306 21.62 -2.33 -10.74
C ARG A 306 22.22 -1.37 -11.78
N LEU A 307 22.35 -0.11 -11.40
CA LEU A 307 22.97 0.92 -12.25
C LEU A 307 24.50 0.76 -12.36
N ASP A 308 25.08 -0.01 -11.45
CA ASP A 308 26.50 -0.37 -11.37
C ASP A 308 26.87 -1.54 -12.31
N VAL A 309 25.90 -2.19 -12.92
CA VAL A 309 26.09 -3.33 -13.82
C VAL A 309 25.90 -2.89 -15.26
N VAL A 310 26.87 -3.15 -16.14
CA VAL A 310 26.68 -2.92 -17.59
C VAL A 310 25.86 -4.09 -18.14
N CYS A 311 24.77 -3.79 -18.84
CA CYS A 311 23.98 -4.83 -19.51
C CYS A 311 24.64 -5.10 -20.87
N PRO A 312 25.00 -6.35 -21.20
CA PRO A 312 25.49 -6.68 -22.53
C PRO A 312 24.37 -6.53 -23.56
N ASP A 313 24.76 -6.37 -24.82
CA ASP A 313 23.80 -6.42 -25.93
C ASP A 313 23.27 -7.86 -26.13
N SER A 314 22.13 -7.99 -26.82
CA SER A 314 21.42 -9.27 -26.96
C SER A 314 22.23 -10.35 -27.70
N ASP A 315 23.16 -9.95 -28.56
CA ASP A 315 24.11 -10.80 -29.28
C ASP A 315 25.38 -11.09 -28.48
N GLU A 316 25.70 -10.28 -27.49
CA GLU A 316 26.85 -10.46 -26.60
C GLU A 316 26.55 -11.40 -25.42
N VAL A 317 25.29 -11.73 -25.15
CA VAL A 317 24.88 -12.49 -23.95
C VAL A 317 25.60 -13.82 -23.80
N ASP A 318 25.85 -14.52 -24.90
CA ASP A 318 26.55 -15.80 -24.92
C ASP A 318 28.07 -15.65 -24.76
N LEU A 319 28.59 -14.42 -24.89
CA LEU A 319 30.00 -14.06 -24.73
C LEU A 319 30.34 -13.62 -23.29
N VAL A 320 29.34 -13.34 -22.46
CA VAL A 320 29.52 -12.89 -21.07
C VAL A 320 28.91 -13.87 -20.05
N ALA A 321 29.72 -14.22 -19.04
CA ALA A 321 29.43 -15.21 -18.01
C ALA A 321 28.51 -14.69 -16.89
#